data_AF-A0A940JP51-F1
#
_entry.id   AF-A0A940JP51-F1
#
_cell.length_a   1.000
_cell.length_b   1.000
_cell.length_c   1.000
_cell.angle_alpha   90.00
_cell.angle_beta   90.00
_cell.angle_gamma   90.00
#
_symmetry.space_group_name_H-M   'P 1'
#
loop_
_entity.id
_entity.type
_entity.pdbx_description
1 polymer ?
#
loop_
_entity_poly.entity_id
_entity_poly.type
_entity_poly.pdbx_seq_one_letter_code
_entity_poly.pdbx_strand_id
1 'polypeptide(L)' 'MAHALVRTNPKGQPFIGKCAKCGAEGLTLKQANEECVNPAGLDWQESFELTMRVLDHRDRHDA' A
#
# COMPACT_ATOMS: atom_id res chain seq x y z
N MET A 1 -7.53 -2.10 -12.43
CA MET A 1 -6.73 -2.98 -11.53
C MET A 1 -6.95 -2.52 -10.08
N ALA A 2 -6.87 -3.40 -9.07
CA ALA A 2 -6.99 -3.02 -7.65
C ALA A 2 -5.70 -2.40 -7.07
N HIS A 3 -5.85 -1.53 -6.07
CA HIS A 3 -4.76 -0.91 -5.32
C HIS A 3 -4.01 -1.93 -4.46
N ALA A 4 -2.68 -1.77 -4.34
CA ALA A 4 -1.87 -2.49 -3.36
C ALA A 4 -1.62 -1.57 -2.16
N LEU A 5 -2.46 -1.67 -1.13
CA LEU A 5 -2.44 -0.74 0.01
C LEU A 5 -1.43 -1.15 1.09
N VAL A 6 -0.61 -0.20 1.51
CA VAL A 6 0.29 -0.27 2.67
C VAL A 6 -0.29 0.59 3.78
N ARG A 7 -0.51 0.03 4.97
CA ARG A 7 -1.05 0.80 6.11
C ARG A 7 -0.07 1.92 6.48
N THR A 8 -0.56 3.15 6.60
CA THR A 8 0.25 4.31 7.01
C THR A 8 -0.04 4.78 8.44
N ASN A 9 -1.15 4.33 9.04
CA ASN A 9 -1.51 4.68 10.41
C ASN A 9 -1.23 3.54 11.43
N PRO A 10 -1.28 3.81 12.75
CA PRO A 10 -1.15 2.77 13.76
C PRO A 10 -2.22 1.68 13.65
N LYS A 11 -1.88 0.47 14.11
CA LYS A 11 -2.85 -0.63 14.27
C LYS A 11 -3.84 -0.28 15.39
N GLY A 12 -5.06 -0.79 15.31
CA GLY A 12 -6.15 -0.47 16.25
C GLY A 12 -7.01 0.74 15.87
N GLN A 13 -6.62 1.50 14.85
CA GLN A 13 -7.42 2.54 14.23
C GLN A 13 -7.99 2.10 12.86
N PRO A 14 -9.06 2.76 12.36
CA PRO A 14 -9.56 2.53 11.01
C PRO A 14 -8.42 2.55 9.99
N PHE A 15 -8.36 1.58 9.10
CA PHE A 15 -7.24 1.47 8.16
C PHE A 15 -7.15 2.71 7.28
N ILE A 16 -5.98 3.34 7.27
CA ILE A 16 -5.57 4.33 6.29
C ILE A 16 -4.28 3.83 5.67
N GLY A 17 -4.20 3.87 4.34
CA GLY A 17 -3.05 3.38 3.62
C GLY A 17 -2.65 4.24 2.43
N LYS A 18 -1.49 3.87 1.88
CA LYS A 18 -0.92 4.39 0.66
C LYS A 18 -0.79 3.26 -0.36
N CYS A 19 -1.15 3.52 -1.61
CA CYS A 19 -1.00 2.54 -2.68
C CYS A 19 0.47 2.48 -3.14
N ALA A 20 1.08 1.30 -3.12
CA ALA A 20 2.46 1.10 -3.60
C ALA A 20 2.60 1.26 -5.13
N LYS A 21 1.51 1.12 -5.89
CA LYS A 21 1.48 1.18 -7.37
C LYS A 21 1.37 2.60 -7.91
N CYS A 22 0.36 3.34 -7.44
CA CYS A 22 0.04 4.67 -7.94
C CYS A 22 0.39 5.80 -6.97
N GLY A 23 0.88 5.48 -5.76
CA GLY A 23 1.29 6.47 -4.78
C GLY A 23 0.15 7.18 -4.05
N ALA A 24 -1.12 6.95 -4.43
CA ALA A 24 -2.27 7.57 -3.78
C ALA A 24 -2.30 7.29 -2.27
N GLU A 25 -2.55 8.32 -1.48
CA GLU A 25 -2.54 8.29 0.00
C GLU A 25 -3.94 8.48 0.58
N GLY A 26 -4.11 8.21 1.87
CA GLY A 26 -5.39 8.39 2.55
C GLY A 26 -6.44 7.35 2.18
N LEU A 27 -6.04 6.26 1.50
CA LEU A 27 -6.97 5.25 1.01
C LEU A 27 -7.46 4.35 2.13
N THR A 28 -8.77 4.14 2.18
CA THR A 28 -9.40 3.16 3.07
C THR A 28 -9.38 1.76 2.45
N LEU A 29 -9.59 0.71 3.26
CA LEU A 29 -9.70 -0.67 2.73
C LEU A 29 -10.82 -0.83 1.70
N LYS A 30 -11.91 -0.08 1.82
CA LYS A 30 -13.02 -0.13 0.85
C LYS A 30 -12.57 0.30 -0.55
N GLN A 31 -11.66 1.26 -0.60
CA GLN A 31 -11.10 1.81 -1.84
C GLN A 31 -10.02 0.92 -2.44
N ALA A 32 -9.62 -0.18 -1.78
CA ALA A 32 -8.63 -1.11 -2.31
C ALA A 32 -9.03 -1.69 -3.67
N ASN A 33 -10.34 -1.91 -3.86
CA ASN A 33 -10.89 -2.49 -5.09
C ASN A 33 -11.30 -1.44 -6.14
N GLU A 34 -11.14 -0.15 -5.84
CA GLU A 34 -11.36 0.91 -6.82
C GLU A 34 -10.29 0.87 -7.92
N GLU A 35 -10.55 1.61 -9.00
CA GLU A 35 -9.67 1.64 -10.15
C GLU A 35 -8.32 2.29 -9.83
N CYS A 36 -7.27 1.48 -9.85
CA CYS A 36 -5.89 1.93 -9.76
C CYS A 36 -5.28 2.11 -11.15
N VAL A 37 -4.80 3.33 -11.43
CA VAL A 37 -4.12 3.69 -12.68
C VAL A 37 -2.77 3.00 -12.89
N ASN A 38 -2.13 2.52 -11.81
CA ASN A 38 -0.85 1.80 -11.82
C ASN A 38 0.18 2.32 -12.86
N PRO A 39 0.64 3.59 -12.75
CA PRO A 39 1.55 4.20 -13.72
C PRO A 39 2.91 3.48 -13.81
N ALA A 40 3.29 2.77 -12.75
CA ALA A 40 4.52 1.99 -12.69
C ALA A 40 4.43 0.66 -13.47
N GLY A 41 3.24 0.26 -13.96
CA GLY A 41 3.05 -0.97 -14.72
C GLY A 41 3.25 -2.26 -13.92
N LEU A 42 3.27 -2.17 -12.59
CA LEU A 42 3.62 -3.30 -11.73
C LEU A 42 2.54 -4.37 -11.76
N ASP A 43 2.94 -5.63 -11.91
CA ASP A 43 2.05 -6.75 -11.71
C ASP A 43 1.76 -6.98 -10.21
N TRP A 44 0.99 -8.02 -9.90
CA TRP A 44 0.65 -8.34 -8.51
C TRP A 44 1.88 -8.75 -7.69
N GLN A 45 2.76 -9.58 -8.26
CA GLN A 45 3.94 -10.12 -7.61
C GLN A 45 4.95 -9.00 -7.32
N GLU A 46 5.26 -8.16 -8.30
CA GLU A 46 6.16 -7.02 -8.16
C GLU A 46 5.64 -6.02 -7.11
N SER A 47 4.33 -5.76 -7.14
CA SER A 47 3.69 -4.87 -6.15
C SER A 47 3.75 -5.44 -4.74
N PHE A 48 3.60 -6.76 -4.60
CA PHE A 48 3.70 -7.44 -3.31
C PHE A 48 5.13 -7.41 -2.78
N GLU A 49 6.12 -7.73 -3.61
CA GLU A 49 7.54 -7.68 -3.23
C GLU A 49 7.97 -6.27 -2.81
N LEU A 50 7.55 -5.25 -3.54
CA LEU A 50 7.80 -3.86 -3.17
C LEU A 50 7.16 -3.51 -1.82
N THR A 51 5.92 -3.91 -1.61
CA THR A 51 5.20 -3.67 -0.36
C THR A 51 5.92 -4.31 0.83
N MET A 52 6.36 -5.57 0.70
CA MET A 52 7.07 -6.28 1.75
C MET A 52 8.41 -5.61 2.09
N ARG A 53 9.17 -5.13 1.08
CA ARG A 53 10.40 -4.37 1.31
C ARG A 53 10.13 -3.08 2.09
N VAL A 54 9.08 -2.34 1.72
CA VAL A 54 8.70 -1.10 2.41
C VAL A 54 8.32 -1.36 3.88
N LEU A 55 7.58 -2.43 4.13
CA LEU A 55 7.18 -2.81 5.50
C LEU A 55 8.38 -3.20 6.36
N ASP A 56 9.29 -4.04 5.84
CA ASP A 56 10.52 -4.43 6.55
C ASP A 56 11.39 -3.22 6.90
N HIS A 57 11.50 -2.24 5.99
CA HIS A 57 12.23 -1.00 6.28
C HIS A 57 11.57 -0.16 7.37
N ARG A 58 10.24 -0.09 7.40
CA ARG A 58 9.52 0.70 8.40
C ARG A 58 9.62 0.09 9.80
N ASP A 59 9.48 -1.23 9.92
CA ASP A 59 9.55 -1.92 11.22
C ASP A 59 10.93 -1.74 11.89
N ARG A 60 11.99 -1.49 11.12
CA ARG A 60 13.32 -1.15 11.65
C ARG A 60 13.46 0.28 12.18
N HIS A 61 12.62 1.21 11.73
CA HIS A 61 12.65 2.62 12.17
C HIS A 61 11.72 2.88 13.35
N ASP A 62 10.73 2.02 13.57
CA ASP A 62 9.74 2.11 14.67
C ASP A 62 10.14 1.26 15.91
N ALA A 63 11.34 0.63 15.90
CA ALA A 63 11.89 -0.23 16.98
C ALA A 63 13.03 0.47 17.74
#